data_AF-A0AAJ1GK68-F1
#
_entry.id   AF-A0AAJ1GK68-F1
#
_cell.length_a   1.000
_cell.length_b   1.000
_cell.length_c   1.000
_cell.angle_alpha   90.00
_cell.angle_beta   90.00
_cell.angle_gamma   90.00
#
_symmetry.space_group_name_H-M   'P 1'
#
loop_
_entity.id
_entity.type
_entity.pdbx_description
1 polymer ?
#
loop_
_entity_poly.entity_id
_entity_poly.type
_entity_poly.pdbx_seq_one_letter_code
_entity_poly.pdbx_strand_id
1 'polypeptide(L)' 'MKELSWSNGVEWGKIYCPMLGEEVMTYYMEGTPPYDTYTNPIVNEDGDVYYYRFDQDEGGWHEDAEWLGEYTEGTNCKFG' A
#
# COMPACT_ATOMS: atom_id res chain seq x y z
N MET A 1 6.00 11.87 -7.31
CA MET A 1 5.63 10.51 -6.89
C MET A 1 4.29 10.17 -7.53
N LYS A 2 4.17 9.01 -8.16
CA LYS A 2 2.92 8.58 -8.82
C LYS A 2 2.25 7.53 -7.94
N GLU A 3 0.98 7.72 -7.64
CA GLU A 3 0.17 6.77 -6.88
C GLU A 3 -0.64 5.89 -7.85
N LEU A 4 -0.71 4.59 -7.55
CA LEU A 4 -1.53 3.60 -8.24
C LEU A 4 -2.65 3.14 -7.30
N SER A 5 -3.54 2.26 -7.77
CA SER A 5 -4.64 1.73 -6.97
C SER A 5 -4.67 0.21 -7.00
N TRP A 6 -5.10 -0.40 -5.90
CA TRP A 6 -5.40 -1.83 -5.83
C TRP A 6 -6.69 -2.16 -6.57
N SER A 7 -6.64 -3.02 -7.59
CA SER A 7 -7.84 -3.41 -8.36
C SER A 7 -8.81 -4.31 -7.60
N ASN A 8 -8.34 -5.00 -6.56
CA ASN A 8 -9.11 -5.87 -5.67
C ASN A 8 -8.99 -5.47 -4.19
N GLY A 9 -8.69 -4.20 -3.92
CA GLY A 9 -8.56 -3.67 -2.56
C GLY A 9 -9.89 -3.13 -2.04
N VAL A 10 -10.12 -3.35 -0.75
CA VAL A 10 -11.23 -2.75 0.01
C VAL A 10 -10.65 -1.67 0.91
N GLU A 11 -11.24 -0.47 0.90
CA GLU A 11 -10.87 0.61 1.81
C GLU A 11 -11.12 0.19 3.25
N TRP A 12 -10.11 0.35 4.10
CA TRP A 12 -10.22 0.12 5.54
C TRP A 12 -10.45 1.42 6.30
N GLY A 13 -9.56 2.41 6.08
CA GLY A 13 -9.57 3.66 6.82
C GLY A 13 -8.28 4.44 6.65
N LYS A 14 -8.29 5.69 7.13
CA LYS A 14 -7.15 6.59 7.03
C LYS A 14 -6.21 6.46 8.23
N ILE A 15 -4.92 6.37 7.96
CA ILE A 15 -3.86 6.26 8.99
C ILE A 15 -2.69 7.16 8.57
N TYR A 16 -2.10 7.89 9.51
CA TYR A 16 -0.89 8.68 9.25
C TYR A 16 0.32 7.75 9.05
N CYS A 17 0.94 7.82 7.87
CA CYS A 17 2.11 7.03 7.50
C CYS A 17 3.39 7.86 7.67
N PRO A 18 4.27 7.57 8.65
CA PRO A 18 5.45 8.40 8.91
C PRO A 18 6.49 8.35 7.79
N MET A 19 6.56 7.25 7.02
CA MET A 19 7.48 7.13 5.88
C MET A 19 7.07 7.99 4.68
N LEU A 20 5.78 8.32 4.57
CA LEU A 20 5.23 9.21 3.53
C LEU A 20 5.00 10.64 4.05
N GLY A 21 4.95 10.83 5.37
CA GLY A 21 4.73 12.13 5.99
C GLY A 21 3.31 12.66 5.85
N GLU A 22 2.33 11.79 5.59
CA GLU A 22 0.94 12.17 5.33
C GLU A 22 -0.08 11.12 5.80
N GLU A 23 -1.36 11.51 5.85
CA GLU A 23 -2.48 10.62 6.13
C GLU A 23 -2.95 9.94 4.85
N VAL A 24 -2.91 8.61 4.82
CA VAL A 24 -3.20 7.80 3.64
C VAL A 24 -4.40 6.91 3.87
N MET A 25 -5.21 6.68 2.82
CA MET A 25 -6.20 5.60 2.86
C MET A 25 -5.46 4.26 2.82
N THR A 26 -5.86 3.34 3.68
CA THR A 26 -5.33 1.97 3.71
C THR A 26 -6.34 0.98 3.18
N TYR A 27 -5.83 -0.10 2.60
CA TYR A 27 -6.61 -1.11 1.90
C TYR A 27 -6.26 -2.50 2.40
N TYR A 28 -7.18 -3.45 2.24
CA TYR A 28 -6.93 -4.88 2.46
C TYR A 28 -7.55 -5.69 1.32
N MET A 29 -7.17 -6.96 1.21
CA MET A 29 -7.70 -7.84 0.17
C MET A 29 -9.17 -8.20 0.44
N GLU A 30 -10.02 -8.03 -0.56
CA GLU A 30 -11.42 -8.44 -0.48
C GLU A 30 -11.54 -9.93 -0.10
N GLY A 31 -12.41 -10.24 0.86
CA GLY A 31 -12.64 -11.61 1.34
C GLY A 31 -11.64 -12.10 2.41
N THR A 32 -10.71 -11.25 2.85
CA THR A 32 -9.78 -11.56 3.96
C THR A 32 -10.06 -10.66 5.17
N PRO A 33 -9.75 -11.11 6.40
CA PRO A 33 -9.75 -10.22 7.56
C PRO A 33 -8.64 -9.16 7.44
N PRO A 34 -8.89 -7.91 7.84
CA PRO A 34 -7.93 -6.82 7.73
C PRO A 34 -6.93 -6.81 8.91
N TYR A 35 -6.20 -7.91 9.14
CA TYR A 35 -5.11 -7.94 10.14
C TYR A 35 -3.95 -7.03 9.72
N ASP A 36 -3.71 -6.99 8.41
CA ASP A 36 -2.78 -6.07 7.77
C ASP A 36 -3.55 -5.16 6.81
N THR A 37 -3.15 -3.89 6.78
CA THR A 37 -3.66 -2.91 5.83
C THR A 37 -2.52 -2.19 5.14
N TYR A 38 -2.74 -1.76 3.90
CA TYR A 38 -1.66 -1.35 3.02
C TYR A 38 -1.94 0.02 2.43
N THR A 39 -0.91 0.85 2.23
CA THR A 39 -1.05 2.06 1.42
C THR A 39 -1.45 1.71 -0.01
N ASN A 40 -1.86 2.71 -0.79
CA ASN A 40 -1.80 2.55 -2.23
C ASN A 40 -0.35 2.24 -2.69
N PRO A 41 -0.19 1.56 -3.82
CA PRO A 41 1.11 1.38 -4.43
C PRO A 41 1.65 2.71 -4.97
N ILE A 42 2.95 2.91 -4.82
CA ILE A 42 3.63 4.17 -5.09
C ILE A 42 4.83 3.91 -6.00
N VAL A 43 4.98 4.72 -7.05
CA VAL A 43 6.15 4.71 -7.92
C VAL A 43 7.19 5.71 -7.44
N ASN A 44 8.42 5.25 -7.18
CA ASN A 44 9.55 6.15 -6.85
C ASN A 44 10.23 6.72 -8.11
N GLU A 45 11.37 7.36 -7.90
CA GLU A 45 12.19 7.99 -8.94
C GLU A 45 12.89 6.97 -9.86
N ASP A 46 13.18 5.76 -9.37
CA ASP A 46 13.79 4.67 -10.14
C ASP A 46 12.77 3.92 -11.00
N GLY A 47 11.48 4.21 -10.84
CA GLY A 47 10.41 3.56 -11.57
C GLY A 47 9.97 2.23 -10.94
N ASP A 48 10.33 1.97 -9.69
CA ASP A 48 9.86 0.82 -8.94
C ASP A 48 8.57 1.13 -8.19
N VAL A 49 7.73 0.10 -7.99
CA VAL A 49 6.45 0.17 -7.29
C VAL A 49 6.57 -0.45 -5.91
N TYR A 50 6.11 0.26 -4.88
CA TYR A 50 6.13 -0.21 -3.48
C TYR A 50 4.84 0.12 -2.75
N TYR A 51 4.64 -0.49 -1.58
CA TYR A 51 3.63 -0.07 -0.61
C TYR A 51 4.17 -0.25 0.81
N TYR A 52 3.54 0.44 1.77
CA TYR A 52 3.79 0.21 3.19
C TYR A 52 2.66 -0.60 3.83
N ARG A 53 3.01 -1.41 4.82
CA ARG A 53 2.08 -2.22 5.60
C ARG A 53 1.90 -1.64 7.00
N PHE A 54 0.66 -1.57 7.44
CA PHE A 54 0.25 -1.29 8.81
C PHE A 54 -0.34 -2.57 9.44
N ASP A 55 0.28 -3.03 10.52
CA ASP A 55 -0.19 -4.13 11.35
C ASP A 55 -1.28 -3.61 12.30
N GLN A 56 -2.50 -4.10 12.13
CA GLN A 56 -3.65 -3.69 12.95
C GLN A 56 -3.68 -4.36 14.33
N ASP A 57 -2.99 -5.49 14.49
CA ASP A 57 -2.91 -6.21 15.76
C ASP A 57 -1.89 -5.54 16.70
N GLU A 58 -0.75 -5.08 16.16
CA GLU A 58 0.28 -4.34 16.90
C GLU A 58 0.03 -2.81 16.92
N GLY A 59 -0.74 -2.29 15.96
CA GLY A 59 -1.07 -0.87 15.84
C GLY A 59 0.11 -0.03 15.32
N GLY A 60 0.89 -0.56 14.38
CA GLY A 60 2.13 0.05 13.91
C GLY A 60 2.40 -0.15 12.42
N TRP A 61 3.18 0.78 11.85
CA TRP A 61 3.72 0.62 10.49
C TRP A 61 4.98 -0.22 10.51
N HIS A 62 5.15 -1.04 9.46
CA HIS A 62 6.47 -1.55 9.13
C HIS A 62 7.28 -0.45 8.42
N GLU A 63 8.51 -0.23 8.88
CA GLU A 63 9.38 0.81 8.35
C GLU A 63 9.88 0.50 6.94
N ASP A 64 10.07 -0.78 6.62
CA ASP A 64 10.50 -1.25 5.30
C ASP A 64 9.32 -1.27 4.31
N ALA A 65 9.53 -0.71 3.12
CA ALA A 65 8.57 -0.78 2.02
C ALA A 65 8.61 -2.15 1.33
N GLU A 66 7.45 -2.68 0.99
CA GLU A 66 7.32 -3.92 0.21
C GLU A 66 7.39 -3.61 -1.27
N TRP A 67 8.27 -4.29 -2.02
CA TRP A 67 8.43 -4.10 -3.46
C TRP A 67 7.45 -4.97 -4.26
N LEU A 68 6.73 -4.34 -5.20
CA LEU A 68 5.78 -5.00 -6.09
C LEU A 68 6.34 -5.29 -7.49
N GLY A 69 7.42 -4.64 -7.88
CA GLY A 69 7.98 -4.74 -9.22
C GLY A 69 8.28 -3.38 -9.87
N GLU A 70 8.84 -3.44 -11.08
CA GLU A 70 9.06 -2.25 -11.90
C GLU A 70 7.74 -1.73 -12.51
N TYR A 71 7.59 -0.41 -12.55
CA TYR A 71 6.48 0.27 -13.18
C TYR A 71 6.58 0.19 -14.71
N THR A 72 5.49 -0.22 -15.35
CA THR A 72 5.31 -0.15 -16.79
C THR A 72 3.96 0.50 -17.11
N GLU A 73 3.82 1.04 -18.31
CA GLU A 73 2.54 1.62 -18.72
C GLU A 73 1.46 0.51 -18.75
N GLY A 74 0.40 0.70 -17.97
CA GLY A 74 -0.66 -0.30 -17.78
C GLY A 74 -0.48 -1.24 -16.59
N THR A 75 0.53 -1.04 -15.71
CA THR A 75 0.65 -1.80 -14.45
C THR A 75 -0.67 -1.80 -13.67
N ASN A 76 -1.16 -3.00 -13.36
CA ASN A 76 -2.34 -3.25 -12.54
C ASN A 76 -1.90 -3.91 -11.23
N CYS A 77 -2.02 -3.19 -10.12
CA CYS A 77 -1.68 -3.67 -8.79
C CYS A 77 -2.86 -4.44 -8.18
N LYS A 78 -2.59 -5.62 -7.62
CA LYS A 78 -3.58 -6.45 -6.93
C LYS A 78 -2.92 -7.21 -5.78
N PHE A 79 -3.69 -7.49 -4.74
CA PHE A 79 -3.31 -8.45 -3.71
C PHE A 79 -3.24 -9.86 -4.30
N GLY A 80 -2.29 -10.66 -3.82
CA GLY A 80 -2.00 -12.02 -4.29
C GLY A 80 -2.97 -13.08 -3.78
#